data_AF-A0A380KQN0-F1
#
_entry.id   AF-A0A380KQN0-F1
#
_cell.length_a   1.000
_cell.length_b   1.000
_cell.length_c   1.000
_cell.angle_alpha   90.00
_cell.angle_beta   90.00
_cell.angle_gamma   90.00
#
_symmetry.space_group_name_H-M   'P 1'
#
loop_
_entity.id
_entity.type
_entity.pdbx_description
1 polymer ?
#
loop_
_entity_poly.entity_id
_entity_poly.type
_entity_poly.pdbx_seq_one_letter_code
_entity_poly.pdbx_strand_id
1 'polypeptide(L)'
;MNSTNSYFFIFKRKQAEHFFGLIGETISCINPIFQTVFKTFLKDKDKIINALELPYSNAKLEATNNLIKVIKRNAFGFRNFDNFKTRILIALNIKKERTNSVLSRV
;
A
#
# COMPACT_ATOMS: atom_id res chain seq x y z
N MET A 1 2.25 26.23 14.44
CA MET A 1 1.66 24.95 13.97
C MET A 1 2.80 24.04 13.57
N ASN A 2 3.02 22.95 14.31
CA ASN A 2 4.16 22.06 14.09
C ASN A 2 4.00 21.30 12.75
N SER A 3 5.04 21.27 11.90
CA SER A 3 4.95 20.81 10.50
C SER A 3 4.42 19.38 10.33
N THR A 4 4.59 18.52 11.34
CA THR A 4 4.09 17.14 11.38
C THR A 4 2.56 17.03 11.35
N ASN A 5 1.83 17.98 11.93
CA ASN A 5 0.36 17.96 11.90
C ASN A 5 -0.21 18.34 10.52
N SER A 6 0.52 19.11 9.71
CA SER A 6 0.07 19.51 8.38
C SER A 6 0.06 18.34 7.39
N TYR A 7 1.10 17.50 7.37
CA TYR A 7 1.21 16.39 6.41
C TYR A 7 0.14 15.31 6.60
N PHE A 8 -0.13 14.92 7.85
CA PHE A 8 -1.17 13.93 8.16
C PHE A 8 -2.57 14.42 7.79
N PHE A 9 -2.84 15.71 8.02
CA PHE A 9 -4.12 16.33 7.68
C PHE A 9 -4.34 16.43 6.16
N ILE A 10 -3.31 16.79 5.39
CA ILE A 10 -3.36 16.86 3.92
C ILE A 10 -3.61 15.47 3.32
N PHE A 11 -2.94 14.45 3.86
CA PHE A 11 -3.16 13.05 3.47
C PHE A 11 -4.60 12.60 3.75
N LYS A 12 -5.16 12.97 4.91
CA LYS A 12 -6.57 12.71 5.26
C LYS A 12 -7.56 13.44 4.37
N ARG A 13 -7.20 14.61 3.82
CA ARG A 13 -8.06 15.40 2.93
C ARG A 13 -7.88 15.10 1.44
N LYS A 14 -7.04 14.11 1.08
CA LYS A 14 -6.75 13.72 -0.32
C LYS A 14 -6.26 14.90 -1.19
N GLN A 15 -5.64 15.92 -0.60
CA GLN A 15 -5.17 17.10 -1.33
C GLN A 15 -3.74 16.88 -1.85
N ALA A 16 -3.62 16.01 -2.86
CA ALA A 16 -2.33 15.59 -3.40
C ALA A 16 -1.52 16.76 -4.00
N GLU A 17 -2.18 17.69 -4.69
CA GLU A 17 -1.54 18.88 -5.27
C GLU A 17 -0.87 19.76 -4.20
N HIS A 18 -1.56 20.05 -3.09
CA HIS A 18 -0.99 20.82 -1.98
C HIS A 18 0.16 20.08 -1.29
N PHE A 19 0.08 18.74 -1.17
CA PHE A 19 1.16 17.92 -0.63
C PHE A 19 2.45 18.03 -1.45
N PHE A 20 2.35 17.92 -2.78
CA PHE A 20 3.51 18.01 -3.67
C PHE A 20 4.07 19.43 -3.78
N GLY A 21 3.22 20.46 -3.70
CA GLY A 21 3.66 21.86 -3.60
C GLY A 21 4.60 22.09 -2.40
N LEU A 22 4.18 21.63 -1.21
CA LEU A 22 5.00 21.72 0.01
C LEU A 22 6.31 20.94 -0.08
N ILE A 23 6.30 19.77 -0.73
CA ILE A 23 7.53 19.00 -0.95
C ILE A 23 8.51 19.79 -1.83
N GLY A 24 8.01 20.39 -2.93
CA GLY A 24 8.84 21.19 -3.83
C GLY A 24 9.51 22.37 -3.13
N GLU A 25 8.79 23.06 -2.23
CA GLU A 25 9.31 24.22 -1.48
C GLU A 25 10.33 23.82 -0.41
N THR A 26 10.16 22.65 0.23
CA THR A 26 10.97 22.24 1.39
C THR A 26 12.15 21.34 1.05
N ILE A 27 12.23 20.79 -0.16
CA ILE A 27 13.26 19.80 -0.53
C ILE A 27 14.71 20.34 -0.43
N SER A 28 14.91 21.65 -0.62
CA SER A 28 16.23 22.29 -0.59
C SER A 28 16.76 22.51 0.83
N CYS A 29 15.89 22.64 1.82
CA CYS A 29 16.25 22.96 3.20
C CYS A 29 15.99 21.80 4.19
N ILE A 30 15.35 20.72 3.74
CA ILE A 30 15.08 19.56 4.59
C ILE A 30 16.32 18.69 4.80
N ASN A 31 16.35 18.00 5.94
CA ASN A 31 17.40 17.06 6.29
C ASN A 31 17.65 16.04 5.15
N PRO A 32 18.92 15.76 4.78
CA PRO A 32 19.28 14.85 3.69
C PRO A 32 18.61 13.47 3.73
N ILE A 33 18.30 12.96 4.93
CA ILE A 33 17.58 11.68 5.11
C ILE A 33 16.20 11.73 4.44
N PHE A 34 15.48 12.85 4.57
CA PHE A 34 14.15 13.02 3.98
C PHE A 34 14.21 13.46 2.52
N GLN A 35 15.31 14.04 2.05
CA GLN A 35 15.45 14.41 0.64
C GLN A 35 15.30 13.20 -0.28
N THR A 36 15.88 12.05 0.08
CA THR A 36 15.73 10.81 -0.71
C THR A 36 14.27 10.37 -0.78
N VAL A 37 13.56 10.40 0.35
CA VAL A 37 12.13 10.03 0.42
C VAL A 37 11.29 10.95 -0.46
N PHE A 38 11.54 12.26 -0.39
CA PHE A 38 10.81 13.25 -1.19
C PHE A 38 11.12 13.15 -2.69
N LYS A 39 12.36 12.84 -3.05
CA LYS A 39 12.72 12.52 -4.45
C LYS A 39 11.96 11.30 -4.95
N THR A 40 11.80 10.25 -4.13
CA THR A 40 10.98 9.08 -4.49
C THR A 40 9.52 9.47 -4.64
N PHE A 41 8.96 10.28 -3.75
CA PHE A 41 7.57 10.74 -3.88
C PHE A 41 7.34 11.55 -5.16
N LEU A 42 8.26 12.44 -5.53
CA LEU A 42 8.18 13.19 -6.78
C LEU A 42 8.28 12.28 -8.01
N LYS A 43 9.15 11.25 -7.96
CA LYS A 43 9.29 10.27 -9.04
C LYS A 43 8.01 9.45 -9.25
N ASP A 44 7.33 9.09 -8.16
CA ASP A 44 6.11 8.27 -8.17
C ASP A 44 4.82 9.10 -7.97
N LYS A 45 4.84 10.40 -8.34
CA LYS A 45 3.76 11.36 -8.12
C LYS A 45 2.40 10.82 -8.53
N ASP A 46 2.26 10.35 -9.77
CA ASP A 46 0.99 9.87 -10.32
C ASP A 46 0.42 8.68 -9.53
N LYS A 47 1.29 7.79 -9.05
CA LYS A 47 0.87 6.63 -8.24
C LYS A 47 0.33 7.07 -6.89
N ILE A 48 0.95 8.08 -6.28
CA ILE A 48 0.53 8.65 -5.00
C ILE A 48 -0.79 9.39 -5.16
N ILE A 49 -0.97 10.17 -6.23
CA ILE A 49 -2.24 10.82 -6.57
C ILE A 49 -3.34 9.77 -6.72
N ASN A 50 -3.10 8.73 -7.53
CA ASN A 50 -4.06 7.65 -7.71
C ASN A 50 -4.41 6.96 -6.39
N ALA A 51 -3.44 6.71 -5.51
CA ALA A 51 -3.67 6.11 -4.19
C ALA A 51 -4.50 7.01 -3.26
N LEU A 52 -4.38 8.34 -3.41
CA LEU A 52 -5.16 9.30 -2.63
C LEU A 52 -6.58 9.47 -3.19
N GLU A 53 -6.75 9.56 -4.50
CA GLU A 53 -8.04 9.86 -5.13
C GLU A 53 -8.96 8.64 -5.16
N LEU A 54 -8.42 7.47 -5.52
CA LEU A 54 -9.22 6.26 -5.68
C LEU A 54 -9.85 5.80 -4.36
N PRO A 55 -11.03 5.15 -4.41
CA PRO A 55 -11.72 4.66 -3.22
C PRO A 55 -11.20 3.29 -2.73
N TYR A 56 -10.07 2.82 -3.25
CA TYR A 56 -9.53 1.50 -2.89
C TYR A 56 -8.81 1.55 -1.54
N SER A 57 -9.16 0.60 -0.68
CA SER A 57 -8.51 0.44 0.63
C SER A 57 -7.42 -0.63 0.59
N ASN A 58 -6.29 -0.36 1.25
CA ASN A 58 -5.22 -1.33 1.45
C ASN A 58 -5.60 -2.46 2.44
N ALA A 59 -6.75 -2.35 3.13
CA ALA A 59 -7.14 -3.27 4.21
C ALA A 59 -7.14 -4.76 3.78
N LYS A 60 -7.66 -5.07 2.60
CA LYS A 60 -7.70 -6.46 2.09
C LYS A 60 -6.29 -7.03 1.84
N LEU A 61 -5.39 -6.18 1.33
CA LEU A 61 -4.01 -6.56 1.06
C LEU A 61 -3.22 -6.73 2.37
N GLU A 62 -3.43 -5.86 3.35
CA GLU A 62 -2.82 -6.00 4.68
C GLU A 62 -3.30 -7.26 5.42
N ALA A 63 -4.61 -7.53 5.39
CA ALA A 63 -5.17 -8.75 5.97
C ALA A 63 -4.51 -10.00 5.37
N THR A 64 -4.36 -10.02 4.04
CA THR A 64 -3.71 -11.13 3.31
C THR A 64 -2.24 -11.26 3.70
N ASN A 65 -1.48 -10.16 3.71
CA ASN A 65 -0.07 -10.15 4.10
C ASN A 65 0.14 -10.62 5.54
N ASN A 66 -0.74 -10.23 6.46
CA ASN A 66 -0.68 -10.66 7.85
C ASN A 66 -0.95 -12.16 7.99
N LEU A 67 -1.93 -12.70 7.27
CA LEU A 67 -2.19 -14.14 7.24
C LEU A 67 -0.96 -14.91 6.71
N ILE A 68 -0.36 -14.46 5.62
CA ILE A 68 0.87 -15.08 5.05
C ILE A 68 2.00 -15.07 6.08
N LYS A 69 2.20 -13.95 6.79
CA LYS A 69 3.22 -13.85 7.86
C LYS A 69 2.93 -14.83 9.00
N VAL A 70 1.68 -14.98 9.42
CA VAL A 70 1.27 -15.95 10.46
C VAL A 70 1.56 -17.38 10.00
N ILE A 71 1.20 -17.75 8.76
CA ILE A 71 1.45 -19.08 8.20
C ILE A 71 2.94 -19.38 8.15
N LYS A 72 3.75 -18.42 7.68
CA LYS A 72 5.21 -18.55 7.62
C LYS A 72 5.81 -18.76 9.01
N ARG A 73 5.36 -18.00 10.02
CA ARG A 73 5.81 -18.10 11.41
C ARG A 73 5.44 -19.45 12.04
N ASN A 74 4.20 -19.90 11.86
CA ASN A 74 3.70 -21.16 12.44
C ASN A 74 4.34 -22.41 11.80
N ALA A 75 4.85 -22.31 10.58
CA ALA A 75 5.55 -23.40 9.92
C ALA A 75 7.04 -23.49 10.29
N PHE A 76 7.59 -22.49 10.98
CA PHE A 76 9.04 -22.29 11.13
C PHE A 76 9.77 -22.26 9.77
N GLY A 77 9.09 -21.72 8.74
CA GLY A 77 9.52 -21.76 7.35
C GLY A 77 9.02 -22.99 6.57
N PHE A 78 9.07 -22.91 5.25
CA PHE A 78 8.73 -24.03 4.36
C PHE A 78 9.94 -24.38 3.54
N ARG A 79 10.30 -25.67 3.52
CA ARG A 79 11.36 -26.20 2.65
C ARG A 79 10.95 -26.23 1.18
N ASN A 80 9.65 -26.42 0.92
CA ASN A 80 9.07 -26.45 -0.41
C ASN A 80 8.10 -25.27 -0.57
N PHE A 81 8.32 -24.43 -1.58
CA PHE A 81 7.51 -23.25 -1.86
C PHE A 81 6.09 -23.59 -2.35
N ASP A 82 5.91 -24.71 -3.06
CA ASP A 82 4.57 -25.16 -3.47
C ASP A 82 3.73 -25.54 -2.25
N ASN A 83 4.32 -26.17 -1.24
CA ASN A 83 3.61 -26.45 0.02
C ASN A 83 3.22 -25.15 0.76
N PHE A 84 4.06 -24.11 0.67
CA PHE A 84 3.72 -22.80 1.23
C PHE A 84 2.53 -22.16 0.49
N LYS A 85 2.58 -22.13 -0.85
CA LYS A 85 1.48 -21.62 -1.69
C LYS A 85 0.18 -22.37 -1.41
N THR A 86 0.22 -23.70 -1.38
CA THR A 86 -0.95 -24.54 -1.09
C THR A 86 -1.54 -24.20 0.28
N ARG A 87 -0.70 -24.02 1.31
CA ARG A 87 -1.18 -23.66 2.66
C ARG A 87 -1.77 -22.25 2.72
N ILE A 88 -1.21 -21.29 1.98
CA ILE A 88 -1.80 -19.94 1.84
C ILE A 88 -3.17 -20.02 1.15
N LEU A 89 -3.28 -20.74 0.03
CA LEU A 89 -4.53 -20.89 -0.73
C LEU A 89 -5.63 -21.54 0.12
N ILE A 90 -5.29 -22.59 0.87
CA ILE A 90 -6.22 -23.26 1.79
C ILE A 90 -6.64 -22.31 2.92
N ALA A 91 -5.70 -21.58 3.53
CA ALA A 91 -5.99 -20.68 4.65
C ALA A 91 -6.80 -19.45 4.24
N LEU A 92 -6.59 -18.93 3.03
CA LEU A 92 -7.44 -17.92 2.42
C LEU A 92 -8.84 -18.47 2.07
N ASN A 93 -9.05 -19.78 2.26
CA ASN A 93 -10.25 -20.52 1.94
C ASN A 93 -10.76 -20.12 0.56
N ILE A 94 -9.83 -19.97 -0.39
CA ILE A 94 -10.13 -19.97 -1.81
C ILE A 94 -10.46 -21.44 -2.13
N LYS A 95 -11.57 -21.95 -1.57
CA LYS A 95 -12.47 -22.72 -2.40
C LYS A 95 -12.62 -21.85 -3.61
N LYS A 96 -12.38 -22.40 -4.79
CA LYS A 96 -12.85 -21.84 -6.05
C LYS A 96 -14.30 -21.45 -5.81
N GLU A 97 -14.56 -20.24 -5.32
CA GLU A 97 -15.86 -19.63 -5.45
C GLU A 97 -16.08 -19.77 -6.93
N ARG A 98 -17.18 -20.42 -7.30
CA ARG A 98 -17.72 -20.27 -8.65
C ARG A 98 -18.04 -18.78 -8.78
N THR A 99 -17.03 -17.93 -8.92
CA THR A 99 -17.16 -16.68 -9.62
C THR A 99 -17.43 -17.14 -11.04
N ASN A 100 -18.71 -17.36 -11.32
CA ASN A 100 -19.22 -17.10 -12.66
C ASN A 100 -18.58 -15.79 -13.04
N SER A 101 -17.73 -15.83 -14.06
CA SER A 101 -17.19 -14.66 -14.70
C SER A 101 -18.38 -13.88 -15.20
N VAL A 102 -18.95 -13.01 -14.35
CA VAL A 102 -19.90 -11.99 -14.78
C VAL A 102 -19.04 -10.88 -15.37
N LEU A 103 -18.39 -11.21 -16.49
CA LEU A 103 -18.10 -10.29 -17.56
C LEU A 103 -19.45 -9.90 -18.18
N SER A 104 -20.23 -9.12 -17.43
CA SER A 104 -21.36 -8.38 -17.97
C SER A 104 -21.57 -7.15 -17.12
N ARG A 105 -20.70 -6.15 -17.34
CA ARG A 105 -21.12 -4.76 -17.40
C ARG A 105 -20.41 -4.14 -18.59
N VAL A 106 -21.18 -4.02 -19.66
CA VAL A 106 -21.06 -2.94 -20.66
C VAL A 106 -20.86 -1.62 -19.94
#